data_AF-A0A962VFG5-F1
#
_entry.id   AF-A0A962VFG5-F1
#
_cell.length_a   1.000
_cell.length_b   1.000
_cell.length_c   1.000
_cell.angle_alpha   90.00
_cell.angle_beta   90.00
_cell.angle_gamma   90.00
#
_symmetry.space_group_name_H-M   'P 1'
#
loop_
_entity.id
_entity.type
_entity.pdbx_description
1 polymer ?
#
loop_
_entity_poly.entity_id
_entity_poly.type
_entity_poly.pdbx_seq_one_letter_code
_entity_poly.pdbx_strand_id
1 'polypeptide(L)'
;MKRIKRIILYSSAGLLIYLLALLWLLPAERWFALWQQTAPAWTASRLDGNIFSGSVQQLRYAQRDFGDIDWRWLPGRLLRGQLAYSVHLSTAVPEHQLSGRLVLSWNQSVSLEMLQGQLPASVLQRWLELPDLGFTALVAPDRLNLTLAGTPVRLQAADGLIRARQIVIRNAAQGIKPISLGTLQLQLDSRQDAIHGTAQDLDGPENGP
;
A
#
# COMPACT_ATOMS: atom_id res chain seq x y z
N MET A 1 11.65 -27.16 46.14
CA MET A 1 11.99 -26.54 44.83
C MET A 1 10.97 -26.77 43.70
N LYS A 2 10.28 -27.92 43.58
CA LYS A 2 9.29 -28.18 42.49
C LYS A 2 8.05 -27.25 42.49
N ARG A 3 7.58 -26.81 43.67
CA ARG A 3 6.40 -25.92 43.79
C ARG A 3 6.67 -24.48 43.34
N ILE A 4 7.86 -23.95 43.64
CA ILE A 4 8.29 -22.59 43.23
C ILE A 4 8.44 -22.48 41.70
N LYS A 5 9.03 -23.49 41.05
CA LYS A 5 9.12 -23.54 39.58
C LYS A 5 7.74 -23.54 38.90
N ARG A 6 6.74 -24.21 39.50
CA ARG A 6 5.36 -24.20 39.00
C ARG A 6 4.70 -22.83 39.16
N ILE A 7 4.86 -22.16 40.30
CA ILE A 7 4.30 -20.82 40.52
C ILE A 7 4.91 -19.83 39.52
N ILE A 8 6.24 -19.82 39.34
CA ILE A 8 6.91 -18.95 38.37
C ILE A 8 6.41 -19.24 36.95
N LEU A 9 6.26 -20.52 36.59
CA LEU A 9 5.73 -20.90 35.27
C LEU A 9 4.30 -20.39 35.06
N TYR A 10 3.40 -20.58 36.03
CA TYR A 10 2.01 -20.10 35.91
C TYR A 10 1.92 -18.58 35.91
N SER A 11 2.71 -17.88 36.74
CA SER A 11 2.79 -16.42 36.72
C SER A 11 3.34 -15.90 35.39
N SER A 12 4.38 -16.53 34.83
CA SER A 12 4.92 -16.14 33.53
C SER A 12 3.92 -16.40 32.39
N ALA A 13 3.19 -17.52 32.43
CA ALA A 13 2.15 -17.82 31.45
C ALA A 13 0.98 -16.84 31.54
N GLY A 14 0.53 -16.52 32.77
CA GLY A 14 -0.50 -15.52 33.01
C GLY A 14 -0.09 -14.13 32.51
N LEU A 15 1.17 -13.72 32.76
CA LEU A 15 1.72 -12.47 32.25
C LEU A 15 1.79 -12.46 30.72
N LEU A 16 2.24 -13.55 30.10
CA LEU A 16 2.32 -13.67 28.64
C LEU A 16 0.92 -13.54 28.01
N ILE A 17 -0.07 -14.26 28.54
CA ILE A 17 -1.45 -14.21 28.07
C ILE A 17 -2.02 -12.79 28.26
N TYR A 18 -1.74 -12.15 29.39
CA TYR A 18 -2.15 -10.78 29.65
C TYR A 18 -1.56 -9.80 28.62
N LEU A 19 -0.25 -9.92 28.31
CA LEU A 19 0.40 -9.08 27.30
C LEU A 19 -0.16 -9.32 25.89
N LEU A 20 -0.42 -10.58 25.54
CA LEU A 20 -1.05 -10.92 24.26
C LEU A 20 -2.46 -10.35 24.16
N ALA A 21 -3.26 -10.44 25.23
CA ALA A 21 -4.58 -9.83 25.28
C ALA A 21 -4.51 -8.30 25.17
N LEU A 22 -3.53 -7.67 25.83
CA LEU A 22 -3.31 -6.23 25.74
C LEU A 22 -2.97 -5.79 24.30
N LEU A 23 -2.09 -6.53 23.62
CA LEU A 23 -1.77 -6.29 22.21
C LEU A 23 -2.98 -6.48 21.31
N TRP A 24 -3.80 -7.50 21.58
CA TRP A 24 -5.00 -7.79 20.81
C TRP A 24 -6.09 -6.70 20.94
N LEU A 25 -6.21 -6.11 22.13
CA LEU A 25 -7.18 -5.06 22.42
C LEU A 25 -6.62 -3.65 22.18
N LEU A 26 -5.38 -3.51 21.70
CA LEU A 26 -4.75 -2.21 21.54
C LEU A 26 -5.52 -1.38 20.48
N PRO A 27 -6.18 -0.28 20.88
CA PRO A 27 -6.93 0.56 19.95
C PRO A 27 -5.98 1.18 18.93
N ALA A 28 -6.42 1.22 17.67
CA ALA A 28 -5.61 1.76 16.58
C ALA A 28 -5.23 3.23 16.85
N GLU A 29 -6.14 4.01 17.47
CA GLU A 29 -5.91 5.40 17.86
C GLU A 29 -4.67 5.58 18.74
N ARG A 30 -4.48 4.72 19.74
CA ARG A 30 -3.34 4.81 20.66
C ARG A 30 -2.03 4.49 19.96
N TRP A 31 -2.05 3.49 19.09
CA TRP A 31 -0.90 3.14 18.27
C TRP A 31 -0.53 4.28 17.31
N PHE A 32 -1.52 4.86 16.64
CA PHE A 32 -1.31 5.98 15.73
C PHE A 32 -0.80 7.23 16.45
N ALA A 33 -1.31 7.52 17.65
CA ALA A 33 -0.82 8.64 18.47
C ALA A 33 0.68 8.48 18.85
N LEU A 34 1.12 7.27 19.16
CA LEU A 34 2.54 6.98 19.40
C LEU A 34 3.37 7.15 18.12
N TRP A 35 2.86 6.64 16.99
CA TRP A 35 3.55 6.80 15.71
C TRP A 35 3.68 8.27 15.31
N GLN A 36 2.64 9.07 15.54
CA GLN A 36 2.63 10.51 15.24
C GLN A 36 3.69 11.29 16.03
N GLN A 37 4.07 10.85 17.24
CA GLN A 37 5.20 11.46 17.98
C GLN A 37 6.53 11.28 17.24
N THR A 38 6.71 10.16 16.56
CA THR A 38 7.93 9.85 15.79
C THR A 38 7.87 10.30 14.34
N ALA A 39 6.67 10.43 13.78
CA ALA A 39 6.43 10.77 12.38
C ALA A 39 5.28 11.81 12.27
N PRO A 40 5.52 13.06 12.73
CA PRO A 40 4.48 14.08 12.88
C PRO A 40 3.85 14.53 11.56
N ALA A 41 4.49 14.21 10.43
CA ALA A 41 3.95 14.46 9.11
C ALA A 41 2.71 13.63 8.80
N TRP A 42 2.50 12.49 9.48
CA TRP A 42 1.29 11.67 9.34
C TRP A 42 0.15 12.21 10.20
N THR A 43 -1.00 12.45 9.59
CA THR A 43 -2.23 12.80 10.28
C THR A 43 -3.38 11.93 9.76
N ALA A 44 -4.36 11.68 10.61
CA ALA A 44 -5.50 10.84 10.29
C ALA A 44 -6.74 11.41 10.95
N SER A 45 -7.88 11.34 10.27
CA SER A 45 -9.18 11.66 10.86
C SER A 45 -9.94 10.36 11.14
N ARG A 46 -10.63 10.27 12.29
CA ARG A 46 -11.50 9.13 12.63
C ARG A 46 -10.83 7.76 12.40
N LEU A 47 -10.00 7.35 13.37
CA LEU A 47 -9.44 6.00 13.42
C LEU A 47 -10.40 5.09 14.19
N ASP A 48 -10.83 3.99 13.57
CA ASP A 48 -11.70 3.02 14.21
C ASP A 48 -11.03 1.64 14.22
N GLY A 49 -11.27 0.88 15.30
CA GLY A 49 -10.78 -0.50 15.45
C GLY A 49 -9.45 -0.64 16.20
N ASN A 50 -8.68 -1.66 15.84
CA ASN A 50 -7.43 -2.06 16.52
C ASN A 50 -6.29 -2.29 15.51
N ILE A 51 -5.10 -2.60 16.02
CA ILE A 51 -3.90 -2.82 15.20
C ILE A 51 -4.02 -4.01 14.22
N PHE A 52 -4.98 -4.92 14.43
CA PHE A 52 -5.21 -6.08 13.59
C PHE A 52 -6.31 -5.84 12.56
N SER A 53 -7.34 -5.07 12.89
CA SER A 53 -8.44 -4.75 11.99
C SER A 53 -9.01 -3.39 12.34
N GLY A 54 -9.12 -2.52 11.34
CA GLY A 54 -9.61 -1.17 11.53
C GLY A 54 -9.72 -0.41 10.23
N SER A 55 -10.11 0.84 10.38
CA SER A 55 -10.26 1.79 9.28
C SER A 55 -9.74 3.16 9.71
N VAL A 56 -9.18 3.90 8.76
CA VAL A 56 -8.82 5.30 8.91
C VAL A 56 -9.48 6.10 7.81
N GLN A 57 -10.03 7.26 8.16
CA GLN A 57 -10.55 8.20 7.18
C GLN A 57 -9.58 9.37 6.95
N GLN A 58 -9.46 9.83 5.71
CA GLN A 58 -8.60 10.97 5.36
C GLN A 58 -7.18 10.85 5.93
N LEU A 59 -6.50 9.74 5.65
CA LEU A 59 -5.09 9.59 5.98
C LEU A 59 -4.28 10.61 5.19
N ARG A 60 -3.45 11.39 5.87
CA ARG A 60 -2.62 12.43 5.26
C ARG A 60 -1.16 12.30 5.66
N TYR A 61 -0.26 12.63 4.73
CA TYR A 61 1.18 12.76 4.98
C TYR A 61 1.69 14.07 4.40
N ALA A 62 2.27 14.95 5.22
CA ALA A 62 2.83 16.23 4.78
C ALA A 62 1.87 17.02 3.84
N GLN A 63 0.61 17.15 4.27
CA GLN A 63 -0.52 17.74 3.52
C GLN A 63 -1.05 16.96 2.30
N ARG A 64 -0.47 15.80 1.96
CA ARG A 64 -0.97 14.92 0.89
C ARG A 64 -2.07 14.03 1.42
N ASP A 65 -3.19 13.94 0.70
CA ASP A 65 -4.32 13.07 1.05
C ASP A 65 -4.20 11.71 0.36
N PHE A 66 -4.19 10.64 1.16
CA PHE A 66 -4.17 9.24 0.73
C PHE A 66 -5.55 8.61 0.71
N GLY A 67 -6.57 9.32 1.20
CA GLY A 67 -7.94 8.83 1.29
C GLY A 67 -8.18 7.96 2.51
N ASP A 68 -9.15 7.07 2.38
CA ASP A 68 -9.59 6.17 3.43
C ASP A 68 -8.88 4.83 3.28
N ILE A 69 -8.44 4.24 4.39
CA ILE A 69 -7.75 2.95 4.38
C ILE A 69 -8.41 2.01 5.38
N ASP A 70 -8.84 0.85 4.89
CA ASP A 70 -9.25 -0.29 5.70
C ASP A 70 -8.14 -1.33 5.73
N TRP A 71 -7.89 -1.92 6.91
CA TRP A 71 -6.95 -3.02 7.05
C TRP A 71 -7.54 -4.18 7.83
N ARG A 72 -7.08 -5.38 7.51
CA ARG A 72 -7.40 -6.60 8.25
C ARG A 72 -6.24 -7.57 8.23
N TRP A 73 -5.86 -8.04 9.40
CA TRP A 73 -4.80 -9.00 9.61
C TRP A 73 -5.19 -10.39 9.11
N LEU A 74 -4.22 -11.10 8.55
CA LEU A 74 -4.36 -12.43 7.97
C LEU A 74 -3.58 -13.45 8.82
N PRO A 75 -4.20 -14.01 9.88
CA PRO A 75 -3.51 -14.84 10.87
C PRO A 75 -2.86 -16.10 10.29
N GLY A 76 -3.42 -16.66 9.21
CA GLY A 76 -2.87 -17.86 8.55
C GLY A 76 -1.47 -17.67 7.94
N ARG A 77 -0.97 -16.45 7.82
CA ARG A 77 0.39 -16.15 7.37
C ARG A 77 1.42 -16.18 8.52
N LEU A 78 0.98 -16.06 9.78
CA LEU A 78 1.86 -16.08 10.94
C LEU A 78 2.60 -17.43 11.07
N LEU A 79 1.92 -18.54 10.73
CA LEU A 79 2.51 -19.89 10.70
C LEU A 79 3.69 -20.02 9.73
N ARG A 80 3.78 -19.12 8.74
CA ARG A 80 4.89 -19.04 7.78
C ARG A 80 5.94 -17.99 8.17
N GLY A 81 5.85 -17.45 9.38
CA GLY A 81 6.73 -16.38 9.85
C GLY A 81 6.48 -15.03 9.15
N GLN A 82 5.23 -14.77 8.79
CA GLN A 82 4.83 -13.56 8.07
C GLN A 82 3.68 -12.86 8.81
N LEU A 83 3.81 -11.56 9.02
CA LEU A 83 2.73 -10.70 9.46
C LEU A 83 2.07 -10.07 8.23
N ALA A 84 0.87 -10.54 7.87
CA ALA A 84 0.21 -10.11 6.64
C ALA A 84 -1.11 -9.38 6.92
N TYR A 85 -1.39 -8.34 6.15
CA TYR A 85 -2.61 -7.54 6.22
C TYR A 85 -3.21 -7.42 4.82
N SER A 86 -4.51 -7.66 4.67
CA SER A 86 -5.25 -7.15 3.53
C SER A 86 -5.52 -5.68 3.75
N VAL A 87 -5.17 -4.84 2.77
CA VAL A 87 -5.34 -3.39 2.81
C VAL A 87 -6.22 -2.99 1.63
N HIS A 88 -7.20 -2.14 1.91
CA HIS A 88 -8.07 -1.53 0.92
C HIS A 88 -7.99 -0.01 1.09
N LEU A 89 -7.64 0.68 0.03
CA LEU A 89 -7.54 2.13 -0.03
C LEU A 89 -8.62 2.64 -0.97
N SER A 90 -9.40 3.59 -0.49
CA SER A 90 -10.48 4.23 -1.24
C SER A 90 -10.25 5.73 -1.25
N THR A 91 -10.40 6.36 -2.40
CA THR A 91 -10.36 7.82 -2.48
C THR A 91 -11.78 8.41 -2.46
N ALA A 92 -11.91 9.74 -2.50
CA ALA A 92 -13.21 10.41 -2.57
C ALA A 92 -14.09 9.99 -3.76
N VAL A 93 -13.50 9.39 -4.80
CA VAL A 93 -14.22 8.83 -5.95
C VAL A 93 -14.32 7.30 -5.77
N PRO A 94 -15.52 6.71 -5.76
CA PRO A 94 -15.70 5.27 -5.50
C PRO A 94 -15.00 4.34 -6.48
N GLU A 95 -14.85 4.76 -7.74
CA GLU A 95 -14.16 3.97 -8.77
C GLU A 95 -12.64 3.92 -8.56
N HIS A 96 -12.10 4.85 -7.77
CA HIS A 96 -10.68 4.98 -7.49
C HIS A 96 -10.35 4.30 -6.16
N GLN A 97 -10.12 3.00 -6.26
CA GLN A 97 -9.80 2.13 -5.14
C GLN A 97 -8.58 1.27 -5.47
N LEU A 98 -7.77 0.98 -4.47
CA LEU A 98 -6.60 0.12 -4.54
C LEU A 98 -6.66 -0.92 -3.42
N SER A 99 -6.61 -2.18 -3.78
CA SER A 99 -6.56 -3.29 -2.82
C SER A 99 -5.23 -4.01 -2.95
N GLY A 100 -4.70 -4.51 -1.85
CA GLY A 100 -3.49 -5.32 -1.86
C GLY A 100 -3.27 -6.04 -0.54
N ARG A 101 -2.14 -6.71 -0.43
CA ARG A 101 -1.71 -7.34 0.81
C ARG A 101 -0.34 -6.82 1.20
N LEU A 102 -0.24 -6.25 2.40
CA LEU A 102 1.03 -5.89 3.01
C LEU A 102 1.54 -7.09 3.81
N VAL A 103 2.74 -7.58 3.49
CA VAL A 103 3.36 -8.76 4.12
C VAL A 103 4.70 -8.35 4.69
N LEU A 104 4.82 -8.35 6.01
CA LEU A 104 6.07 -8.17 6.71
C LEU A 104 6.64 -9.55 7.07
N SER A 105 7.85 -9.83 6.64
CA SER A 105 8.55 -11.08 6.90
C SER A 105 9.62 -10.88 7.97
N TRP A 106 9.92 -11.92 8.76
CA TRP A 106 10.93 -11.82 9.83
C TRP A 106 12.36 -11.52 9.35
N ASN A 107 12.64 -11.73 8.07
CA ASN A 107 13.90 -11.33 7.43
C ASN A 107 13.98 -9.82 7.11
N GLN A 108 13.10 -8.99 7.71
CA GLN A 108 13.02 -7.55 7.48
C GLN A 108 12.63 -7.17 6.05
N SER A 109 12.04 -8.09 5.28
CA SER A 109 11.42 -7.75 4.01
C SER A 109 9.96 -7.35 4.20
N VAL A 110 9.57 -6.29 3.49
CA VAL A 110 8.19 -5.82 3.38
C VAL A 110 7.78 -6.06 1.94
N SER A 111 6.76 -6.88 1.72
CA SER A 111 6.22 -7.13 0.39
C SER A 111 4.80 -6.59 0.29
N LEU A 112 4.51 -5.90 -0.80
CA LEU A 112 3.15 -5.57 -1.22
C LEU A 112 2.76 -6.58 -2.29
N GLU A 113 1.89 -7.53 -1.95
CA GLU A 113 1.43 -8.58 -2.85
C GLU A 113 0.05 -8.24 -3.43
N MET A 114 -0.21 -8.68 -4.67
CA MET A 114 -1.54 -8.64 -5.29
C MET A 114 -2.17 -7.25 -5.27
N LEU A 115 -1.37 -6.21 -5.52
CA LEU A 115 -1.90 -4.87 -5.75
C LEU A 115 -2.79 -4.90 -6.98
N GLN A 116 -4.05 -4.52 -6.78
CA GLN A 116 -5.08 -4.49 -7.81
C GLN A 116 -6.00 -3.29 -7.58
N GLY A 117 -6.51 -2.69 -8.65
CA GLY A 117 -7.44 -1.56 -8.52
C GLY A 117 -7.30 -0.57 -9.66
N GLN A 118 -7.79 0.63 -9.45
CA GLN A 118 -7.70 1.72 -10.41
C GLN A 118 -7.44 3.02 -9.66
N LEU A 119 -6.38 3.74 -10.04
CA LEU A 119 -6.03 5.03 -9.47
C LEU A 119 -5.67 6.01 -10.59
N PRO A 120 -6.17 7.25 -10.56
CA PRO A 120 -5.71 8.28 -11.46
C PRO A 120 -4.21 8.52 -11.30
N ALA A 121 -3.51 8.69 -12.43
CA ALA A 121 -2.10 9.07 -12.44
C ALA A 121 -1.85 10.37 -11.67
N SER A 122 -2.82 11.29 -11.64
CA SER A 122 -2.74 12.52 -10.84
C SER A 122 -2.74 12.27 -9.33
N VAL A 123 -3.37 11.20 -8.85
CA VAL A 123 -3.26 10.79 -7.44
C VAL A 123 -1.86 10.28 -7.15
N LEU A 124 -1.32 9.42 -8.02
CA LEU A 124 0.04 8.89 -7.89
C LEU A 124 1.10 9.99 -7.98
N GLN A 125 0.96 10.93 -8.91
CA GLN A 125 1.85 12.10 -9.04
C GLN A 125 1.87 12.93 -7.76
N ARG A 126 0.70 13.18 -7.15
CA ARG A 126 0.61 13.90 -5.86
C ARG A 126 1.26 13.13 -4.72
N TRP A 127 1.13 11.80 -4.68
CA TRP A 127 1.75 10.99 -3.63
C TRP A 127 3.27 10.95 -3.77
N LEU A 128 3.76 10.80 -5.00
CA LEU A 128 5.19 10.67 -5.34
C LEU A 128 5.91 12.00 -5.58
N GLU A 129 5.21 13.14 -5.48
CA GLU A 129 5.74 14.48 -5.78
C GLU A 129 6.37 14.57 -7.19
N LEU A 130 5.77 13.86 -8.14
CA LEU A 130 6.18 13.97 -9.54
C LEU A 130 5.68 15.29 -10.12
N PRO A 131 6.46 15.98 -10.96
CA PRO A 131 5.97 17.15 -11.70
C PRO A 131 4.72 16.78 -12.49
N ASP A 132 3.83 17.74 -12.72
CA ASP A 132 2.68 17.52 -13.60
C ASP A 132 3.21 17.19 -15.00
N LEU A 133 3.05 15.93 -15.39
CA LEU A 133 3.54 15.41 -16.66
C LEU A 133 2.59 15.79 -17.81
N GLY A 134 1.53 16.57 -17.53
CA GLY A 134 0.59 17.05 -18.54
C GLY A 134 -0.26 15.94 -19.14
N PHE A 135 -0.40 14.80 -18.46
CA PHE A 135 -1.29 13.72 -18.89
C PHE A 135 -2.23 13.27 -17.79
N THR A 136 -3.43 12.86 -18.19
CA THR A 136 -4.38 12.14 -17.34
C THR A 136 -4.40 10.68 -17.78
N ALA A 137 -4.27 9.74 -16.85
CA ALA A 137 -4.39 8.32 -17.13
C ALA A 137 -4.99 7.61 -15.91
N LEU A 138 -5.68 6.50 -16.14
CA LEU A 138 -6.12 5.59 -15.08
C LEU A 138 -5.11 4.43 -14.99
N VAL A 139 -4.37 4.39 -13.90
CA VAL A 139 -3.40 3.33 -13.61
C VAL A 139 -4.10 2.20 -12.89
N ALA A 140 -4.17 1.06 -13.55
CA ALA A 140 -4.79 -0.16 -13.07
C ALA A 140 -3.73 -1.26 -12.93
N PRO A 141 -3.14 -1.46 -11.74
CA PRO A 141 -2.37 -2.67 -11.51
C PRO A 141 -3.33 -3.88 -11.56
N ASP A 142 -3.00 -4.89 -12.36
CA ASP A 142 -3.79 -6.14 -12.39
C ASP A 142 -3.32 -7.07 -11.26
N ARG A 143 -2.00 -7.26 -11.17
CA ARG A 143 -1.30 -7.96 -10.08
C ARG A 143 0.11 -7.43 -10.01
N LEU A 144 0.35 -6.49 -9.10
CA LEU A 144 1.70 -6.01 -8.83
C LEU A 144 2.18 -6.52 -7.48
N ASN A 145 3.35 -7.15 -7.49
CA ASN A 145 4.08 -7.58 -6.31
C ASN A 145 5.36 -6.75 -6.20
N LEU A 146 5.54 -6.10 -5.05
CA LEU A 146 6.74 -5.32 -4.76
C LEU A 146 7.38 -5.89 -3.51
N THR A 147 8.69 -6.12 -3.51
CA THR A 147 9.44 -6.53 -2.34
C THR A 147 10.48 -5.46 -2.00
N LEU A 148 10.40 -4.95 -0.79
CA LEU A 148 11.26 -3.94 -0.20
C LEU A 148 12.06 -4.59 0.92
N ALA A 149 13.37 -4.36 0.99
CA ALA A 149 14.18 -4.84 2.10
C ALA A 149 15.43 -3.97 2.32
N GLY A 150 16.04 -4.14 3.50
CA GLY A 150 17.22 -3.39 3.94
C GLY A 150 16.91 -2.10 4.69
N THR A 151 17.97 -1.47 5.21
CA THR A 151 17.97 -0.18 5.90
C THR A 151 19.06 0.71 5.29
N PRO A 152 18.73 1.76 4.50
CA PRO A 152 17.39 2.25 4.18
C PRO A 152 16.59 1.27 3.32
N VAL A 153 15.26 1.32 3.44
CA VAL A 153 14.34 0.46 2.69
C VAL A 153 14.53 0.71 1.19
N ARG A 154 14.89 -0.34 0.44
CA ARG A 154 15.07 -0.28 -1.01
C ARG A 154 14.18 -1.30 -1.70
N LEU A 155 13.70 -0.96 -2.89
CA LEU A 155 12.98 -1.90 -3.76
C LEU A 155 13.96 -2.94 -4.29
N GLN A 156 13.74 -4.21 -3.97
CA GLN A 156 14.56 -5.34 -4.40
C GLN A 156 13.94 -6.09 -5.59
N ALA A 157 12.62 -6.25 -5.58
CA ALA A 157 11.90 -6.92 -6.66
C ALA A 157 10.59 -6.21 -6.96
N ALA A 158 10.22 -6.21 -8.24
CA ALA A 158 8.92 -5.76 -8.71
C ALA A 158 8.49 -6.68 -9.85
N ASP A 159 7.38 -7.37 -9.65
CA ASP A 159 6.84 -8.34 -10.59
C ASP A 159 5.36 -8.08 -10.78
N GLY A 160 4.92 -7.89 -12.02
CA GLY A 160 3.51 -7.67 -12.28
C GLY A 160 3.17 -6.94 -13.56
N LEU A 161 1.87 -6.77 -13.76
CA LEU A 161 1.29 -6.05 -14.88
C LEU A 161 0.59 -4.78 -14.38
N ILE A 162 0.92 -3.65 -14.99
CA ILE A 162 0.29 -2.36 -14.77
C ILE A 162 -0.28 -1.91 -16.12
N ARG A 163 -1.57 -1.58 -16.17
CA ARG A 163 -2.19 -0.98 -17.35
C ARG A 163 -2.50 0.49 -17.08
N ALA A 164 -2.04 1.37 -17.94
CA ALA A 164 -2.47 2.76 -17.98
C ALA A 164 -3.53 2.89 -19.09
N ARG A 165 -4.77 3.18 -18.69
CA ARG A 165 -5.91 3.35 -19.60
C ARG A 165 -6.25 4.82 -19.76
N GLN A 166 -6.91 5.15 -20.86
CA GLN A 166 -7.45 6.49 -21.13
C GLN A 166 -6.38 7.58 -20.98
N ILE A 167 -5.21 7.34 -21.58
CA ILE A 167 -4.10 8.29 -21.51
C ILE A 167 -4.45 9.48 -22.40
N VAL A 168 -4.64 10.64 -21.77
CA VAL A 168 -4.95 11.89 -22.47
C VAL A 168 -3.85 12.89 -22.15
N ILE A 169 -3.11 13.31 -23.18
CA ILE A 169 -2.12 14.39 -23.05
C ILE A 169 -2.86 15.73 -23.12
N ARG A 170 -2.79 16.49 -22.04
CA ARG A 170 -3.18 17.91 -21.97
C ARG A 170 -1.96 18.75 -22.29
N ASN A 171 -1.83 19.18 -23.55
CA ASN A 171 -0.85 20.19 -23.88
C ASN A 171 -1.29 21.54 -23.30
N ALA A 172 -0.53 22.07 -22.34
CA ALA A 172 -0.74 23.40 -21.77
C ALA A 172 -0.40 24.54 -22.76
N ALA A 173 0.27 24.21 -23.88
CA ALA A 173 0.62 25.16 -24.92
C ALA A 173 -0.44 25.16 -26.06
N GLN A 174 -1.19 26.26 -26.13
CA GLN A 174 -1.84 26.80 -27.35
C GLN A 174 -2.78 25.88 -28.15
N GLY A 175 -4.01 25.69 -27.68
CA GLY A 175 -5.17 25.38 -28.55
C GLY A 175 -5.17 24.04 -29.29
N ILE A 176 -4.23 23.14 -29.03
CA ILE A 176 -4.19 21.79 -29.63
C ILE A 176 -5.18 20.90 -28.87
N LYS A 177 -6.06 20.21 -29.61
CA LYS A 177 -7.02 19.24 -29.04
C LYS A 177 -6.28 18.16 -28.23
N PRO A 178 -6.84 17.70 -27.09
CA PRO A 178 -6.26 16.62 -26.32
C PRO A 178 -6.10 15.37 -27.18
N ILE A 179 -4.92 14.74 -27.12
CA ILE A 179 -4.64 13.51 -27.87
C ILE A 179 -4.88 12.33 -26.92
N SER A 180 -5.78 11.43 -27.31
CA SER A 180 -5.98 10.14 -26.63
C SER A 180 -4.97 9.13 -27.17
N LEU A 181 -4.12 8.61 -26.30
CA LEU A 181 -3.09 7.63 -26.63
C LEU A 181 -3.54 6.18 -26.37
N GLY A 182 -4.83 5.95 -26.08
CA GLY A 182 -5.35 4.61 -25.84
C GLY A 182 -4.86 3.98 -24.54
N THR A 183 -4.47 2.69 -24.62
CA THR A 183 -4.08 1.86 -23.47
C THR A 183 -2.61 1.43 -23.59
N LEU A 184 -1.80 1.79 -22.58
CA LEU A 184 -0.44 1.26 -22.43
C LEU A 184 -0.41 0.17 -21.36
N GLN A 185 0.32 -0.91 -21.63
CA GLN A 185 0.63 -1.95 -20.67
C GLN A 185 2.12 -1.94 -20.33
N LEU A 186 2.44 -1.90 -19.04
CA LEU A 186 3.78 -2.06 -18.51
C LEU A 186 3.85 -3.40 -17.78
N GLN A 187 4.72 -4.29 -18.23
CA GLN A 187 5.07 -5.51 -17.53
C GLN A 187 6.41 -5.32 -16.81
N LEU A 188 6.42 -5.61 -15.52
CA LEU A 188 7.59 -5.57 -14.66
C LEU A 188 7.98 -7.01 -14.33
N ASP A 189 9.25 -7.35 -14.53
CA ASP A 189 9.85 -8.63 -14.14
C ASP A 189 11.18 -8.35 -13.44
N SER A 190 11.38 -8.95 -12.27
CA SER A 190 12.66 -8.93 -11.57
C SER A 190 13.55 -10.08 -12.05
N ARG A 191 14.70 -9.77 -12.66
CA ARG A 191 15.72 -10.77 -13.05
C ARG A 191 17.09 -10.31 -12.58
N GLN A 192 17.81 -11.19 -11.89
CA GLN A 192 19.21 -10.99 -11.51
C GLN A 192 19.47 -9.64 -10.78
N ASP A 193 18.65 -9.32 -9.78
CA ASP A 193 18.78 -8.10 -8.96
C ASP A 193 18.54 -6.78 -9.72
N ALA A 194 17.97 -6.87 -10.94
CA ALA A 194 17.49 -5.74 -11.73
C ALA A 194 15.98 -5.87 -12.01
N ILE A 195 15.29 -4.73 -11.98
CA ILE A 195 13.88 -4.64 -12.36
C ILE A 195 13.84 -4.27 -13.84
N HIS A 196 13.32 -5.18 -14.66
CA HIS A 196 13.10 -4.95 -16.08
C HIS A 196 11.65 -4.57 -16.31
N GLY A 197 11.43 -3.50 -17.08
CA GLY A 197 10.11 -3.08 -17.52
C GLY A 197 9.99 -3.18 -19.03
N THR A 198 9.02 -3.93 -19.54
CA THR A 198 8.61 -3.91 -20.94
C THR A 198 7.31 -3.15 -21.08
N ALA A 199 7.33 -2.07 -21.86
CA ALA A 199 6.14 -1.30 -22.20
C ALA A 199 5.62 -1.75 -23.57
N GLN A 200 4.33 -2.04 -23.64
CA GLN A 200 3.63 -2.39 -24.87
C GLN A 200 2.40 -1.49 -25.01
N ASP A 201 2.26 -0.88 -26.19
CA ASP A 201 1.02 -0.21 -26.58
C ASP A 201 0.02 -1.26 -27.06
N LEU A 202 -1.18 -1.26 -26.46
CA LEU A 202 -2.22 -2.24 -26.76
C LEU A 202 -3.22 -1.74 -27.79
N ASP A 203 -3.48 -0.43 -27.86
CA ASP A 203 -4.58 0.12 -28.65
C ASP A 203 -4.16 1.22 -29.62
N GLY A 204 -2.92 1.74 -29.55
CA GLY A 204 -2.50 2.88 -30.37
C GLY A 204 -3.35 4.14 -30.11
N PRO A 205 -3.00 5.29 -30.71
CA PRO A 205 -3.85 6.47 -30.63
C PRO A 205 -5.17 6.20 -31.38
N GLU A 206 -6.28 6.17 -30.66
CA GLU A 206 -7.60 6.25 -31.27
C GLU A 206 -7.75 7.65 -31.88
N ASN A 207 -7.73 7.72 -33.22
CA ASN A 207 -8.15 8.91 -33.95
C ASN A 207 -9.63 9.17 -33.61
N GLY A 208 -9.88 10.03 -32.63
CA GLY A 208 -11.22 10.53 -32.37
C GLY A 208 -11.77 11.27 -33.60
N PRO A 209 -13.10 11.18 -33.84
CA PRO A 209 -13.76 11.77 -35.01
C PRO A 209 -13.66 13.30 -35.12
#